data_AF-A0ABD0C5Y0-F1
#
_entry.id   AF-A0ABD0C5Y0-F1
#
_cell.length_a   1.000
_cell.length_b   1.000
_cell.length_c   1.000
_cell.angle_alpha   90.00
_cell.angle_beta   90.00
_cell.angle_gamma   90.00
#
_symmetry.space_group_name_H-M   'P 1'
#
loop_
_entity.id
_entity.type
_entity.pdbx_description
1 polymer ?
#
loop_
_entity_poly.entity_id
_entity_poly.type
_entity_poly.pdbx_seq_one_letter_code
_entity_poly.pdbx_strand_id
1 'polypeptide(L)' 'MNGIAKKLILADKTYPSTQRCTKCGYVKKGDEKITLQGNRKHGTKHNEYICYQCGYNNDRDENAVLNLLALAK' A
#
# COMPACT_ATOMS: atom_id res chain seq x y z
N MET A 1 30.46 -7.86 -20.80
CA MET A 1 29.04 -7.92 -20.39
C MET A 1 28.57 -6.49 -20.17
N ASN A 2 27.75 -5.95 -21.06
CA ASN A 2 27.21 -4.58 -20.92
C ASN A 2 25.88 -4.66 -20.15
N GLY A 3 25.93 -4.45 -18.83
CA GLY A 3 24.75 -4.40 -17.98
C GLY A 3 24.00 -3.09 -18.15
N ILE A 4 22.67 -3.13 -18.20
CA ILE A 4 21.83 -1.93 -18.18
C ILE A 4 22.05 -1.22 -16.83
N ALA A 5 22.53 0.03 -16.84
CA ALA A 5 22.62 0.82 -15.62
C ALA A 5 21.22 1.06 -15.05
N LYS A 6 20.96 0.57 -13.84
CA LYS A 6 19.71 0.80 -13.09
C LYS A 6 20.01 1.60 -11.83
N LYS A 7 19.12 2.53 -11.49
CA LYS A 7 19.18 3.31 -10.25
C LYS A 7 18.28 2.63 -9.20
N LEU A 8 18.83 2.32 -8.03
CA LEU A 8 18.08 1.83 -6.88
C LEU A 8 17.67 3.03 -6.01
N ILE A 9 16.39 3.13 -5.66
CA ILE A 9 15.84 4.12 -4.73
C ILE A 9 15.23 3.33 -3.56
N LEU A 10 15.69 3.62 -2.34
CA LEU A 10 15.21 2.95 -1.13
C LEU A 10 14.19 3.82 -0.41
N ALA A 11 12.99 3.26 -0.20
CA ALA A 11 11.98 3.89 0.66
C ALA A 11 12.32 3.66 2.14
N ASP A 12 11.83 4.53 3.02
CA ASP A 12 11.94 4.32 4.46
C ASP A 12 11.25 3.01 4.88
N LYS A 13 11.86 2.26 5.80
CA LYS A 13 11.36 0.96 6.26
C LYS A 13 9.97 1.04 6.93
N THR A 14 9.58 2.20 7.42
CA THR A 14 8.30 2.47 8.08
C THR A 14 7.27 3.08 7.13
N TYR A 15 7.62 3.26 5.85
CA TYR A 15 6.68 3.78 4.86
C TYR A 15 5.47 2.84 4.71
N PRO A 16 4.24 3.33 4.92
CA PRO A 16 3.06 2.48 5.05
C PRO A 16 2.49 2.06 3.69
N SER A 17 3.28 1.51 2.77
CA SER A 17 2.87 1.22 1.39
C SER A 17 1.62 0.35 1.27
N THR A 18 1.45 -0.64 2.15
CA THR A 18 0.26 -1.52 2.17
C THR A 18 -0.95 -0.91 2.90
N GLN A 19 -0.75 0.16 3.69
CA GLN A 19 -1.81 0.78 4.49
C GLN A 19 -2.27 2.13 3.94
N ARG A 20 -1.44 2.79 3.12
CA ARG A 20 -1.72 4.07 2.46
C ARG A 20 -2.58 3.86 1.22
N CYS A 21 -3.53 4.74 0.98
CA CYS A 21 -4.32 4.73 -0.23
C CYS A 21 -3.56 5.45 -1.34
N THR A 22 -3.33 4.78 -2.46
CA THR A 22 -2.70 5.43 -3.62
C THR A 22 -3.54 6.56 -4.21
N LYS A 23 -4.86 6.56 -4.00
CA LYS A 23 -5.78 7.55 -4.58
C LYS A 23 -5.90 8.83 -3.74
N CYS A 24 -6.00 8.71 -2.41
CA CYS A 24 -6.26 9.87 -1.54
C CYS A 24 -5.24 10.07 -0.41
N GLY A 25 -4.25 9.18 -0.27
CA GLY A 25 -3.20 9.29 0.74
C GLY A 25 -3.61 8.94 2.17
N TYR A 26 -4.88 8.59 2.43
CA TYR A 26 -5.32 8.10 3.74
C TYR A 26 -4.51 6.87 4.17
N VAL A 27 -4.10 6.81 5.44
CA VAL A 27 -3.32 5.70 6.01
C VAL A 27 -4.14 5.01 7.09
N LYS A 28 -4.41 3.72 6.90
CA LYS A 28 -5.10 2.89 7.89
C LYS A 28 -4.30 2.82 9.20
N LYS A 29 -4.97 3.02 10.33
CA LYS A 29 -4.38 2.99 11.69
C LYS A 29 -5.14 2.00 12.57
N GLY A 30 -4.53 1.61 13.70
CA GLY A 30 -5.17 0.76 14.69
C GLY A 30 -5.79 -0.51 14.09
N ASP A 31 -7.07 -0.71 14.37
CA ASP A 31 -7.88 -1.85 13.92
C ASP A 31 -8.39 -1.72 12.47
N GLU A 32 -8.07 -0.63 11.78
CA GLU A 32 -8.35 -0.48 10.34
C GLU A 32 -7.23 -1.07 9.48
N LYS A 33 -6.09 -1.40 10.09
CA LYS A 33 -4.94 -1.95 9.38
C LYS A 33 -5.26 -3.29 8.75
N ILE A 34 -4.69 -3.55 7.57
CA ILE A 34 -4.77 -4.83 6.87
C ILE A 34 -3.96 -5.88 7.63
N THR A 35 -4.61 -6.44 8.65
CA THR A 35 -4.13 -7.44 9.61
C THR A 35 -5.25 -8.45 9.80
N LEU A 36 -4.99 -9.57 10.49
CA LEU A 36 -6.06 -10.54 10.79
C LEU A 36 -7.25 -9.90 11.55
N GLN A 37 -6.97 -8.98 12.49
CA GLN A 37 -8.01 -8.31 13.26
C GLN A 37 -8.78 -7.30 12.42
N GLY A 38 -8.08 -6.43 11.68
CA GLY A 38 -8.75 -5.42 10.85
C GLY A 38 -9.53 -6.02 9.69
N ASN A 39 -9.00 -7.08 9.07
CA ASN A 39 -9.71 -7.82 8.03
C ASN A 39 -11.00 -8.44 8.57
N ARG A 40 -10.98 -8.99 9.79
CA ARG A 40 -12.17 -9.51 10.45
C ARG A 40 -13.19 -8.40 10.75
N LYS A 41 -12.74 -7.23 11.24
CA LYS A 41 -13.59 -6.07 11.52
C LYS A 41 -14.34 -5.58 10.29
N HIS A 42 -13.66 -5.56 9.13
CA HIS A 42 -14.21 -4.99 7.90
C HIS A 42 -14.72 -6.03 6.89
N GLY A 43 -14.61 -7.33 7.20
CA GLY A 43 -15.05 -8.41 6.32
C GLY A 43 -14.25 -8.52 5.02
N THR A 44 -12.97 -8.13 5.03
CA THR A 44 -12.11 -8.13 3.84
C THR A 44 -11.11 -9.28 3.82
N LYS A 45 -10.69 -9.71 2.64
CA LYS A 45 -9.58 -10.65 2.49
C LYS A 45 -8.25 -9.92 2.67
N HIS A 46 -7.17 -10.69 2.90
CA HIS A 46 -5.85 -10.11 3.17
C HIS A 46 -5.15 -9.51 1.94
N ASN A 47 -5.54 -9.93 0.74
CA ASN A 47 -5.05 -9.39 -0.52
C ASN A 47 -5.89 -8.20 -1.03
N GLU A 48 -7.03 -7.91 -0.40
CA GLU A 48 -7.88 -6.78 -0.80
C GLU A 48 -7.41 -5.49 -0.12
N TYR A 49 -7.34 -4.41 -0.90
CA TYR A 49 -7.20 -3.06 -0.38
C TYR A 49 -8.47 -2.28 -0.64
N ILE A 50 -9.17 -1.90 0.43
CA ILE A 50 -10.32 -0.99 0.36
C ILE A 50 -10.00 0.26 1.20
N CYS A 51 -10.05 1.43 0.58
CA CYS A 51 -9.90 2.70 1.29
C CYS A 51 -11.20 3.08 1.99
N TYR A 52 -11.18 3.18 3.32
CA TYR A 52 -12.35 3.56 4.11
C TYR A 52 -12.68 5.06 4.06
N GLN A 53 -11.82 5.87 3.43
CA GLN A 53 -12.06 7.31 3.25
C GLN A 53 -12.63 7.67 1.87
N CYS A 54 -12.16 7.04 0.79
CA CYS A 54 -12.54 7.42 -0.58
C CYS A 54 -13.17 6.30 -1.42
N GLY A 55 -13.37 5.11 -0.83
CA GLY A 55 -14.00 3.97 -1.49
C GLY A 55 -13.15 3.30 -2.58
N TYR A 56 -11.91 3.74 -2.79
CA TYR A 56 -10.99 3.08 -3.73
C TYR A 56 -10.78 1.61 -3.34
N ASN A 57 -10.88 0.73 -4.32
CA ASN A 57 -10.67 -0.71 -4.16
C ASN A 57 -9.63 -1.18 -5.18
N ASN A 58 -8.67 -1.98 -4.74
CA ASN A 58 -7.74 -2.70 -5.61
C ASN A 58 -7.14 -3.93 -4.90
N ASP A 59 -6.30 -4.68 -5.60
CA ASP A 59 -5.34 -5.57 -4.95
C ASP A 59 -4.36 -4.77 -4.06
N ARG A 60 -4.03 -5.32 -2.90
CA ARG A 60 -3.18 -4.67 -1.88
C ARG A 60 -1.76 -4.48 -2.35
N ASP A 61 -1.19 -5.47 -3.05
CA ASP A 61 0.19 -5.41 -3.49
C ASP A 61 0.32 -4.45 -4.69
N GLU A 62 -0.70 -4.38 -5.57
CA GLU A 62 -0.80 -3.32 -6.59
C GLU A 62 -0.88 -1.92 -5.97
N ASN A 63 -1.74 -1.71 -4.97
CA ASN A 63 -1.81 -0.43 -4.25
C ASN A 63 -0.46 -0.09 -3.59
N ALA A 64 0.24 -1.07 -3.03
CA ALA A 64 1.56 -0.86 -2.42
C ALA A 64 2.63 -0.47 -3.45
N VAL A 65 2.64 -1.09 -4.63
CA VAL A 65 3.54 -0.72 -5.74
C VAL A 65 3.29 0.73 -6.17
N LEU A 66 2.03 1.13 -6.35
CA LEU A 66 1.70 2.51 -6.72
C LEU A 66 2.14 3.53 -5.64
N ASN A 67 1.98 3.18 -4.36
CA ASN A 67 2.49 4.02 -3.26
C ASN A 67 4.02 4.14 -3.24
N LEU A 68 4.75 3.10 -3.59
CA LEU A 68 6.22 3.13 -3.69
C LEU A 68 6.67 3.92 -4.93
N LEU A 69 5.99 3.73 -6.07
CA LEU A 69 6.26 4.47 -7.31
C LEU A 69 6.10 5.98 -7.10
N ALA A 70 5.14 6.41 -6.28
CA ALA A 70 4.96 7.82 -5.93
C ALA A 70 6.16 8.47 -5.19
N LEU A 71 7.06 7.67 -4.59
CA LEU A 71 8.30 8.14 -3.97
C LEU A 71 9.48 8.21 -4.97
N ALA A 72 9.41 7.42 -6.04
CA ALA A 72 10.43 7.37 -7.09
C ALA A 72 10.17 8.47 -8.14
N LYS A 73 10.51 9.71 -7.78
CA LYS A 73 10.52 10.86 -8.70
C LYS A 73 11.89 11.05 -9.35
#